data_AF-A0A177NJ90-F1
#
_entry.id   AF-A0A177NJ90-F1
#
_cell.length_a   1.000
_cell.length_b   1.000
_cell.length_c   1.000
_cell.angle_alpha   90.00
_cell.angle_beta   90.00
_cell.angle_gamma   90.00
#
_symmetry.space_group_name_H-M   'P 1'
#
loop_
_entity.id
_entity.type
_entity.pdbx_description
1 polymer ?
#
loop_
_entity_poly.entity_id
_entity_poly.type
_entity_poly.pdbx_seq_one_letter_code
_entity_poly.pdbx_strand_id
1 'polypeptide(L)'
;MILVDTSVWVDHFKNRNEDLVRLLVSDSALIHPLIVAELACGTPPAPRTQTLNNLRQLRYCNQAGLQEVEDFIERELLYGFSCGLIDPATLIF
;
A
#
# COMPACT_ATOMS: atom_id res chain seq x y z
N MET A 1 8.43 8.76 -7.98
CA MET A 1 7.27 7.90 -7.71
C MET A 1 7.51 7.19 -6.39
N ILE A 2 6.51 7.08 -5.52
CA ILE A 2 6.63 6.64 -4.12
C ILE A 2 5.47 5.70 -3.80
N LEU A 3 5.74 4.48 -3.34
CA LEU A 3 4.70 3.59 -2.81
C LEU A 3 4.24 4.08 -1.44
N VAL A 4 2.93 4.27 -1.31
CA VAL A 4 2.32 4.79 -0.08
C VAL A 4 1.79 3.62 0.75
N ASP A 5 2.36 3.45 1.95
CA ASP A 5 1.98 2.42 2.92
C ASP A 5 0.55 2.61 3.48
N THR A 6 -0.06 1.52 3.95
CA THR A 6 -1.39 1.48 4.57
C THR A 6 -1.47 2.45 5.76
N SER A 7 -0.43 2.53 6.60
CA SER A 7 -0.44 3.42 7.77
C SER A 7 -0.60 4.90 7.38
N VAL A 8 0.05 5.32 6.29
CA VAL A 8 -0.04 6.70 5.75
C VAL A 8 -1.45 6.97 5.20
N TRP A 9 -2.05 5.99 4.53
CA TRP A 9 -3.45 6.09 4.07
C TRP A 9 -4.43 6.21 5.24
N VAL A 10 -4.28 5.37 6.26
CA VAL A 10 -5.14 5.38 7.45
C VAL A 10 -5.02 6.71 8.19
N ASP A 11 -3.80 7.22 8.35
CA ASP A 11 -3.58 8.54 8.95
C ASP A 11 -4.21 9.64 8.09
N HIS A 12 -3.98 9.63 6.77
CA HIS A 12 -4.56 10.61 5.83
C HIS A 12 -6.09 10.64 5.88
N PHE A 13 -6.74 9.48 6.03
CA PHE A 13 -8.20 9.39 6.14
C PHE A 13 -8.75 9.95 7.45
N LYS A 14 -7.96 9.93 8.54
CA LYS A 14 -8.34 10.52 9.83
C LYS A 14 -8.03 12.02 9.85
N ASN A 15 -6.84 12.38 9.36
CA ASN A 15 -6.30 13.72 9.33
C ASN A 15 -5.68 13.99 7.96
N ARG A 16 -6.07 15.06 7.29
CA ARG A 16 -5.52 15.38 5.96
C ARG A 16 -3.99 15.50 6.02
N ASN A 17 -3.29 14.57 5.36
CA ASN A 17 -1.83 14.61 5.17
C ASN A 17 -1.46 15.39 3.89
N GLU A 18 -0.87 16.58 4.03
CA GLU A 18 -0.52 17.46 2.90
C GLU A 18 0.56 16.90 1.97
N ASP A 19 1.50 16.12 2.49
CA ASP A 19 2.53 15.48 1.67
C ASP A 19 1.91 14.44 0.74
N LEU A 20 0.99 13.63 1.25
CA LEU A 20 0.27 12.67 0.42
C LEU A 20 -0.57 13.39 -0.65
N VAL A 21 -1.23 14.50 -0.31
CA VAL A 21 -1.96 15.30 -1.31
C VAL A 21 -1.02 15.75 -2.43
N ARG A 22 0.17 16.26 -2.10
CA ARG A 22 1.16 16.68 -3.11
C ARG A 22 1.56 15.53 -4.01
N LEU A 23 1.78 14.33 -3.47
CA LEU A 23 2.12 13.15 -4.26
C LEU A 23 0.98 12.71 -5.17
N LEU A 24 -0.27 12.78 -4.70
CA LEU A 24 -1.44 12.44 -5.49
C LEU A 24 -1.67 13.43 -6.64
N VAL A 25 -1.55 14.73 -6.36
CA VAL A 25 -1.72 15.79 -7.38
C VAL A 25 -0.62 15.74 -8.44
N SER A 26 0.59 15.30 -8.09
CA SER A 26 1.73 15.16 -9.01
C SER A 26 1.85 13.78 -9.66
N ASP A 27 0.82 12.93 -9.58
CA ASP A 27 0.81 11.54 -10.09
C ASP A 27 2.04 10.73 -9.66
N SER A 28 2.56 11.02 -8.47
CA SER A 28 3.79 10.44 -7.93
C SER A 28 3.51 9.39 -6.86
N ALA A 29 2.28 9.27 -6.37
CA ALA A 29 1.87 8.22 -5.44
C ALA A 29 1.59 6.91 -6.20
N LEU A 30 2.24 5.84 -5.78
CA LEU A 30 1.97 4.47 -6.19
C LEU A 30 1.13 3.75 -5.15
N ILE A 31 0.38 2.74 -5.58
CA ILE A 31 -0.36 1.84 -4.69
C ILE A 31 -0.10 0.38 -5.05
N HIS A 32 0.02 -0.49 -4.05
CA HIS A 32 0.09 -1.94 -4.25
C HIS A 32 -1.30 -2.56 -4.08
N PRO A 33 -1.70 -3.60 -4.85
CA PRO A 33 -3.03 -4.20 -4.70
C PRO A 33 -3.32 -4.75 -3.29
N LEU A 34 -2.30 -5.26 -2.58
CA LEU A 34 -2.45 -5.71 -1.19
C LEU A 34 -2.77 -4.56 -0.23
N ILE A 35 -2.26 -3.34 -0.47
CA ILE A 35 -2.60 -2.15 0.33
C ILE A 35 -4.08 -1.79 0.12
N VAL A 36 -4.58 -1.87 -1.12
CA VAL A 36 -6.02 -1.67 -1.39
C VAL A 36 -6.86 -2.73 -0.68
N ALA A 37 -6.43 -3.99 -0.68
CA ALA A 37 -7.11 -5.09 0.00
C ALA A 37 -7.13 -4.88 1.53
N GLU A 38 -6.01 -4.47 2.11
CA GLU A 38 -5.88 -4.17 3.53
C GLU A 38 -6.79 -3.00 3.94
N LEU A 39 -6.77 -1.90 3.18
CA LEU A 39 -7.67 -0.77 3.40
C LEU A 39 -9.14 -1.16 3.24
N ALA A 40 -9.45 -2.09 2.32
CA ALA A 40 -10.79 -2.64 2.19
C ALA A 40 -11.20 -3.51 3.38
N CYS A 41 -10.29 -4.23 4.03
CA CYS A 41 -10.58 -4.96 5.27
C CYS A 41 -10.93 -4.01 6.43
N GLY A 42 -10.45 -2.77 6.41
CA GLY A 42 -10.79 -1.73 7.37
C GLY A 42 -12.10 -0.98 7.10
N THR A 43 -12.22 0.22 7.68
CA THR A 43 -13.37 1.13 7.57
C THR A 43 -13.00 2.44 6.86
N PRO A 44 -12.65 2.42 5.56
CA PRO A 44 -12.27 3.62 4.83
C PRO A 44 -13.44 4.62 4.76
N PRO A 45 -13.16 5.93 4.63
CA PRO A 45 -14.17 6.98 4.67
C PRO A 45 -15.36 6.76 3.73
N ALA A 46 -16.53 7.20 4.17
CA ALA A 46 -17.74 7.18 3.36
C ALA A 46 -17.70 8.26 2.25
N PRO A 47 -18.24 7.99 1.05
CA PRO A 47 -18.83 6.71 0.64
C PRO A 47 -17.76 5.65 0.34
N ARG A 48 -17.83 4.51 1.06
CA ARG A 48 -16.79 3.45 1.03
C ARG A 48 -16.46 2.98 -0.38
N THR A 49 -17.48 2.74 -1.20
CA THR A 49 -17.31 2.28 -2.59
C THR A 49 -16.56 3.31 -3.43
N GLN A 50 -16.85 4.60 -3.25
CA GLN A 50 -16.19 5.67 -3.98
C GLN A 50 -14.72 5.78 -3.56
N THR A 51 -14.45 5.76 -2.25
CA THR A 51 -13.07 5.80 -1.72
C THR A 51 -12.22 4.66 -2.29
N LEU A 52 -12.72 3.43 -2.25
CA LEU A 52 -11.99 2.27 -2.79
C LEU A 52 -11.84 2.35 -4.32
N ASN A 53 -12.82 2.89 -5.05
CA ASN A 53 -12.70 3.08 -6.50
C ASN A 53 -11.65 4.12 -6.86
N ASN A 54 -11.56 5.22 -6.10
CA ASN A 54 -10.54 6.24 -6.29
C ASN A 54 -9.14 5.66 -6.04
N LEU A 55 -8.95 4.87 -4.97
CA LEU A 55 -7.68 4.18 -4.71
C LEU A 55 -7.28 3.26 -5.88
N ARG A 56 -8.24 2.56 -6.48
CA ARG A 56 -7.99 1.65 -7.62
C ARG A 56 -7.63 2.37 -8.92
N GLN A 57 -7.85 3.68 -9.01
CA GLN A 57 -7.47 4.50 -10.16
C GLN A 57 -6.03 5.02 -10.07
N LEU A 58 -5.39 4.88 -8.90
CA LEU A 58 -3.99 5.25 -8.75
C LEU A 58 -3.09 4.33 -9.56
N ARG A 59 -1.91 4.82 -9.88
CA ARG A 59 -0.90 4.03 -10.56
C ARG A 59 -0.42 2.91 -9.64
N TYR A 60 -0.42 1.70 -10.16
CA TYR A 60 0.10 0.54 -9.43
C TYR A 60 1.62 0.47 -9.52
N CYS A 61 2.27 0.04 -8.44
CA CYS A 61 3.67 -0.38 -8.51
C CYS A 61 3.78 -1.76 -9.18
N ASN A 62 5.01 -2.17 -9.52
CA ASN A 62 5.23 -3.54 -9.97
C ASN A 62 4.94 -4.50 -8.81
N GLN A 63 4.48 -5.70 -9.14
CA GLN A 63 4.17 -6.73 -8.16
C GLN A 63 5.22 -7.82 -8.27
N ALA A 64 5.90 -8.11 -7.16
CA ALA A 64 6.72 -9.29 -7.06
C ALA A 64 5.83 -10.55 -7.10
N GLY A 65 6.30 -11.58 -7.79
CA GLY A 65 5.71 -12.90 -7.74
C GLY A 65 5.91 -13.55 -6.36
N LEU A 66 5.08 -14.54 -6.03
CA LEU A 66 5.17 -15.21 -4.73
C LEU A 66 6.56 -15.80 -4.47
N GLN A 67 7.18 -16.42 -5.48
CA GLN A 67 8.54 -16.95 -5.36
C GLN A 67 9.58 -15.85 -5.09
N GLU A 68 9.47 -14.69 -5.74
CA GLU A 68 10.38 -13.57 -5.53
C GLU A 68 10.26 -13.02 -4.09
N VAL A 69 9.04 -13.04 -3.54
CA VAL A 69 8.79 -12.67 -2.14
C VAL A 69 9.37 -13.70 -1.17
N GLU A 70 9.17 -14.99 -1.42
CA GLU A 70 9.78 -16.07 -0.61
C GLU A 70 11.31 -15.97 -0.62
N ASP A 71 11.91 -15.82 -1.80
CA ASP A 71 13.35 -15.65 -1.98
C ASP A 71 13.86 -14.37 -1.28
N PHE A 72 13.07 -13.30 -1.26
CA PHE A 72 13.38 -12.06 -0.54
C PHE A 72 13.36 -12.25 0.97
N ILE A 73 12.34 -12.94 1.50
CA ILE A 73 12.21 -13.24 2.94
C ILE A 73 13.41 -14.06 3.41
N GLU A 74 13.80 -15.08 2.66
CA GLU A 74 14.96 -15.92 2.97
C GLU A 74 16.27 -15.12 2.88
N ARG A 75 16.45 -14.32 1.82
CA ARG A 75 17.67 -13.54 1.61
C ARG A 75 17.89 -12.47 2.68
N GLU A 76 16.84 -11.73 3.03
CA GLU A 76 16.91 -10.64 4.01
C GLU A 76 16.63 -11.10 5.45
N LEU A 77 16.45 -12.41 5.67
CA LEU A 77 16.21 -13.04 6.97
C LEU A 77 15.00 -12.41 7.71
N LEU A 78 13.93 -12.13 6.98
CA LEU A 78 12.73 -11.45 7.51
C LEU A 78 11.82 -12.38 8.33
N TYR A 79 12.16 -13.67 8.43
CA TYR A 79 11.42 -14.62 9.23
C TYR A 79 11.56 -14.36 10.74
N GLY A 80 10.54 -14.74 11.52
CA GLY A 80 10.52 -14.54 12.98
C GLY A 80 10.18 -13.11 13.42
N PHE A 81 10.00 -12.18 12.48
CA PHE A 81 9.36 -10.89 12.75
C PHE A 81 7.84 -11.02 12.71
N SER A 82 7.15 -10.15 13.45
CA SER A 82 5.68 -10.05 13.45
C SER A 82 5.13 -9.39 12.17
N CYS A 83 5.89 -9.39 11.08
CA CYS A 83 5.46 -8.83 9.80
C CYS A 83 4.54 -9.82 9.09
N GLY A 84 3.34 -9.35 8.72
CA GLY A 84 2.44 -10.13 7.88
C GLY A 84 3.03 -10.27 6.48
N LEU A 85 2.54 -11.23 5.68
CA LEU A 85 3.03 -11.47 4.31
C LEU A 85 2.88 -10.25 3.37
N ILE A 86 2.03 -9.30 3.75
CA ILE A 86 1.83 -8.02 3.06
C ILE A 86 3.09 -7.14 3.14
N ASP A 87 3.82 -7.13 4.25
CA ASP A 87 4.97 -6.24 4.42
C ASP A 87 6.11 -6.64 3.46
N PRO A 88 6.59 -7.90 3.40
CA PRO A 88 7.60 -8.30 2.44
C PRO A 88 7.15 -8.08 0.99
N ALA A 89 5.89 -8.40 0.66
CA ALA A 89 5.35 -8.25 -0.69
C ALA A 89 5.27 -6.79 -1.15
N THR A 90 5.10 -5.84 -0.23
CA THR A 90 5.08 -4.40 -0.53
C THR A 90 6.45 -3.75 -0.44
N LEU A 91 7.49 -4.43 0.05
CA LEU A 91 8.86 -3.92 0.09
C LEU A 91 9.64 -4.20 -1.20
N ILE A 92 9.17 -5.14 -2.03
CA ILE A 92 9.80 -5.52 -3.31
C ILE A 92 8.89 -5.10 -4.49
N PHE A 93 9.15 -3.91 -5.07
CA PHE A 93 8.39 -3.35 -6.21
C PHE A 93 9.21 -2.42 -7.12
#